data_AF-A0A1V2JE42-F1
#
_entry.id   AF-A0A1V2JE42-F1
#
_cell.length_a   1.000
_cell.length_b   1.000
_cell.length_c   1.000
_cell.angle_alpha   90.00
_cell.angle_beta   90.00
_cell.angle_gamma   90.00
#
_symmetry.space_group_name_H-M   'P 1'
#
loop_
_entity.id
_entity.type
_entity.pdbx_description
1 polymer ?
#
loop_
_entity_poly.entity_id
_entity_poly.type
_entity_poly.pdbx_seq_one_letter_code
_entity_poly.pdbx_strand_id
1 'polypeptide(L)' 'MNWNTLIAVSLLAFTVNARADVQPKLDVQRVLTTVEDTNGACGIVNAHMTYLDSHGQQQVLDYKKFADNCAEGS' A
#
# COMPACT_ATOMS: atom_id res chain seq x y z
N MET A 1 -61.13 -17.90 -9.03
CA MET A 1 -59.94 -17.03 -8.93
C MET A 1 -58.73 -17.94 -8.75
N ASN A 2 -57.92 -18.09 -9.80
CA ASN A 2 -56.73 -18.95 -9.82
C ASN A 2 -55.52 -18.02 -9.94
N TRP A 3 -54.85 -17.81 -8.81
CA TRP A 3 -53.64 -17.02 -8.65
C TRP A 3 -52.48 -17.87 -9.13
N ASN A 4 -51.97 -17.67 -10.34
CA ASN A 4 -50.69 -18.24 -10.76
C ASN A 4 -50.13 -17.43 -11.92
N THR A 5 -49.27 -16.45 -11.63
CA THR A 5 -48.05 -16.15 -12.40
C THR A 5 -47.30 -14.99 -11.73
N LEU A 6 -46.16 -15.32 -11.12
CA LEU A 6 -45.26 -14.38 -10.48
C LEU A 6 -44.43 -13.69 -11.57
N ILE A 7 -44.37 -12.35 -11.55
CA ILE A 7 -43.55 -11.57 -12.48
C ILE A 7 -42.09 -11.76 -12.10
N ALA A 8 -41.36 -12.53 -12.91
CA ALA A 8 -39.91 -12.60 -12.85
C ALA A 8 -39.32 -11.34 -13.52
N VAL A 9 -39.08 -10.27 -12.75
CA VAL A 9 -38.29 -9.14 -13.24
C VAL A 9 -36.82 -9.49 -13.05
N SER A 10 -36.13 -9.70 -14.16
CA SER A 10 -34.71 -10.03 -14.22
C SER A 10 -33.85 -8.92 -13.61
N LEU A 11 -33.04 -9.29 -12.62
CA LEU A 11 -31.98 -8.44 -12.10
C LEU A 11 -30.86 -8.38 -13.15
N LEU A 12 -30.72 -7.26 -13.85
CA LEU A 12 -29.49 -6.97 -14.61
C LEU A 12 -28.36 -6.80 -13.59
N ALA A 13 -27.56 -7.84 -13.41
CA ALA A 13 -26.42 -7.81 -12.51
C ALA A 13 -25.30 -6.97 -13.13
N PHE A 14 -25.08 -5.76 -12.61
CA PHE A 14 -23.88 -4.99 -12.88
C PHE A 14 -22.70 -5.73 -12.24
N THR A 15 -21.75 -6.22 -13.05
CA THR A 15 -20.52 -6.83 -12.53
C THR A 15 -19.53 -5.73 -12.17
N VAL A 16 -19.38 -5.47 -10.87
CA VAL A 16 -18.29 -4.62 -10.36
C VAL A 16 -17.01 -5.45 -10.37
N ASN A 17 -16.08 -5.14 -11.27
CA ASN A 17 -14.74 -5.72 -11.23
C ASN A 17 -13.89 -4.95 -10.21
N ALA A 18 -13.74 -5.48 -8.99
CA ALA A 18 -12.77 -4.97 -8.04
C ALA A 18 -11.37 -5.50 -8.42
N ARG A 19 -10.48 -4.62 -8.88
CA ARG A 19 -9.07 -4.96 -9.05
C ARG A 19 -8.38 -4.69 -7.72
N ALA A 20 -8.00 -5.74 -7.01
CA ALA A 20 -7.07 -5.59 -5.90
C ALA A 20 -5.70 -5.27 -6.51
N ASP A 21 -5.20 -4.06 -6.31
CA ASP A 21 -3.82 -3.73 -6.61
C ASP A 21 -2.93 -4.53 -5.65
N VAL A 22 -2.48 -5.71 -6.09
CA VAL A 22 -1.51 -6.52 -5.35
C VAL A 22 -0.17 -5.80 -5.48
N GLN A 23 0.15 -4.96 -4.49
CA GLN A 23 1.50 -4.44 -4.37
C GLN A 23 2.44 -5.63 -4.11
N PRO A 24 3.51 -5.80 -4.89
CA PRO A 24 4.45 -6.88 -4.67
C PRO A 24 5.02 -6.77 -3.26
N LYS A 25 4.97 -7.88 -2.51
CA LYS A 25 5.54 -7.92 -1.16
C LYS A 25 7.05 -7.70 -1.27
N LEU A 26 7.55 -6.69 -0.57
CA LEU A 26 8.98 -6.45 -0.47
C LEU A 26 9.66 -7.58 0.32
N ASP A 27 10.69 -8.19 -0.27
CA ASP A 27 11.46 -9.27 0.35
C ASP A 27 12.61 -8.71 1.19
N VAL A 28 12.30 -8.18 2.38
CA VAL A 28 13.32 -7.66 3.30
C VAL A 28 13.68 -8.72 4.33
N GLN A 29 14.94 -9.16 4.33
CA GLN A 29 15.50 -9.99 5.39
C GLN A 29 16.11 -9.16 6.51
N ARG A 30 16.86 -8.10 6.19
CA ARG A 30 17.50 -7.22 7.18
C ARG A 30 17.69 -5.80 6.65
N VAL A 31 17.26 -4.80 7.42
CA VAL A 31 17.59 -3.39 7.14
C VAL A 31 19.04 -3.12 7.54
N LEU A 32 19.81 -2.52 6.64
CA LEU A 32 21.21 -2.12 6.89
C LEU A 32 21.29 -0.65 7.26
N THR A 33 20.64 0.23 6.49
CA THR A 33 20.60 1.67 6.75
C THR A 33 19.27 2.26 6.30
N THR A 34 18.82 3.30 7.00
CA THR A 34 17.74 4.18 6.56
C THR A 34 18.23 5.61 6.68
N VAL A 35 18.07 6.39 5.62
CA VAL A 35 18.42 7.81 5.56
C VAL A 35 17.19 8.59 5.14
N GLU A 36 16.89 9.67 5.85
CA GLU A 36 15.81 10.61 5.50
C GLU A 36 16.40 11.91 4.98
N ASP A 37 15.82 12.42 3.89
CA ASP A 37 16.09 13.76 3.41
C ASP A 37 15.04 14.73 3.99
N THR A 38 15.22 15.09 5.26
CA THR A 38 14.25 15.94 5.97
C THR A 38 14.49 17.43 5.71
N ASN A 39 15.74 17.86 5.44
CA ASN A 39 16.14 19.27 5.48
C ASN A 39 15.59 20.04 6.71
N GLY A 40 15.33 19.34 7.82
CA GLY A 40 14.69 19.90 9.03
C GLY A 40 13.18 20.15 8.94
N ALA A 41 12.53 19.86 7.80
CA ALA A 41 11.09 19.99 7.62
C ALA A 41 10.33 18.83 8.28
N CYS A 42 9.22 19.14 8.93
CA CYS A 42 8.20 18.16 9.28
C CYS A 42 7.20 18.02 8.12
N GLY A 43 6.95 16.79 7.67
CA GLY A 43 6.03 16.49 6.59
C GLY A 43 6.36 15.17 5.90
N ILE A 44 5.85 14.97 4.68
CA ILE A 44 6.24 13.83 3.85
C ILE A 44 7.61 14.12 3.23
N VAL A 45 8.59 13.26 3.52
CA VAL A 45 9.99 13.37 3.09
C VAL A 45 10.40 12.16 2.26
N ASN A 46 11.46 12.30 1.48
CA ASN A 46 12.10 11.16 0.81
C ASN A 46 12.93 10.37 1.82
N ALA A 47 12.92 9.06 1.69
CA ALA A 47 13.73 8.15 2.47
C ALA A 47 14.39 7.10 1.58
N HIS A 48 15.61 6.72 1.95
CA HIS A 48 16.44 5.76 1.27
C HIS A 48 16.78 4.62 2.24
N MET A 49 16.31 3.40 1.94
CA MET A 49 16.60 2.22 2.74
C MET A 49 17.51 1.27 1.97
N THR A 50 18.66 0.94 2.54
CA THR A 50 19.51 -0.16 2.06
C THR A 50 19.22 -1.39 2.91
N TYR A 51 18.94 -2.53 2.27
CA TYR A 51 18.56 -3.76 2.96
C TYR A 51 19.17 -5.00 2.30
N LEU A 52 19.24 -6.11 3.03
CA LEU A 52 19.49 -7.44 2.50
C LEU A 52 18.15 -8.13 2.22
N ASP A 53 18.01 -8.73 1.05
CA ASP A 53 16.88 -9.61 0.73
C ASP A 53 17.07 -11.03 1.29
N SER A 54 16.09 -11.92 1.08
CA SER A 54 16.16 -13.29 1.60
C SER A 54 17.30 -14.13 1.02
N HIS A 55 17.87 -13.71 -0.11
CA HIS A 55 19.04 -14.32 -0.75
C HIS A 55 20.36 -13.70 -0.29
N GLY A 56 20.32 -12.73 0.63
CA GLY A 56 21.48 -12.02 1.15
C GLY A 56 22.04 -10.98 0.17
N GLN A 57 21.28 -10.57 -0.85
CA GLN A 57 21.72 -9.52 -1.77
C GLN A 57 21.34 -8.14 -1.22
N GLN A 58 22.24 -7.17 -1.40
CA GLN A 58 21.97 -5.79 -1.02
C GLN A 58 21.08 -5.12 -2.07
N GLN A 59 19.99 -4.52 -1.60
CA GLN A 59 18.99 -3.80 -2.38
C GLN A 59 18.83 -2.38 -1.82
N VAL A 60 18.33 -1.47 -2.65
CA VAL A 60 17.98 -0.10 -2.27
C VAL A 60 16.51 0.14 -2.58
N LEU A 61 15.79 0.68 -1.60
CA LEU A 61 14.42 1.15 -1.75
C LEU A 61 14.35 2.65 -1.48
N ASP A 62 13.90 3.39 -2.49
CA ASP A 62 13.54 4.79 -2.37
C ASP A 62 12.03 4.90 -2.15
N TYR A 63 11.62 5.62 -1.12
CA TYR A 63 10.21 5.75 -0.75
C TYR A 63 9.94 7.09 -0.06
N LYS A 64 8.66 7.35 0.23
CA LYS A 64 8.23 8.51 1.00
C LYS A 64 7.64 8.08 2.33
N LYS A 65 7.94 8.81 3.40
CA LYS A 65 7.37 8.63 4.73
C LYS A 65 7.14 9.98 5.41
N PHE A 66 6.41 9.98 6.53
CA PHE A 66 6.42 11.13 7.42
C PHE A 66 7.79 11.23 8.10
N ALA A 67 8.33 12.44 8.17
CA ALA A 67 9.62 12.71 8.80
C ALA A 67 9.57 12.37 10.29
N ASP A 68 10.64 11.75 10.81
CA ASP A 68 10.71 11.32 12.21
C ASP A 68 10.74 12.51 13.20
N ASN A 69 11.09 13.70 12.73
CA ASN A 69 11.14 14.93 13.53
C ASN A 69 9.81 15.69 13.61
N CYS A 70 8.72 15.12 13.10
CA CYS A 70 7.39 15.69 13.32
C CYS A 70 6.97 15.54 14.79
N ALA A 71 6.48 16.64 15.39
CA ALA A 71 5.83 16.55 16.68
C ALA A 71 4.61 15.61 16.54
N GLU A 72 4.53 14.61 17.42
CA GLU A 72 3.33 13.76 17.55
C GLU A 72 2.16 14.70 17.86
N GLY A 73 1.20 14.78 16.93
CA GLY A 73 0.24 15.89 16.83
C GLY A 73 -0.38 16.34 18.16
N SER A 74 -0.34 17.66 18.40
CA SER A 74 -1.14 18.33 19.43
C SER A 74 -2.56 18.59 18.97
#